data_AF-K1R539-F1
#
_entry.id   AF-K1R539-F1
#
_cell.length_a   1.000
_cell.length_b   1.000
_cell.length_c   1.000
_cell.angle_alpha   90.00
_cell.angle_beta   90.00
_cell.angle_gamma   90.00
#
_symmetry.space_group_name_H-M   'P 1'
#
loop_
_entity.id
_entity.type
_entity.pdbx_description
1 polymer ?
#
loop_
_entity_poly.entity_id
_entity_poly.type
_entity_poly.pdbx_seq_one_letter_code
_entity_poly.pdbx_strand_id
1 'polypeptide(L)'
;MLDTPFPADAPPIWEMNAAITNMKTFPNSIVKEMWCEMEIDNGGWIVFQRRVDGTTDFYRGWTEYENGFGDLANNFYMGNYYLHEIVKSGDYELRVDLKDQAGEWAYAAYTNFMIGGPSTSFILNVSGFYGNAGS
;
A
#
# COMPACT_ATOMS: atom_id res chain seq x y z
N MET A 1 3.59 14.00 23.68
CA MET A 1 2.30 14.40 23.09
C MET A 1 1.64 13.12 22.69
N LEU A 2 0.40 12.88 23.10
CA LEU A 2 -0.31 11.64 22.78
C LEU A 2 -0.71 11.71 21.32
N ASP A 3 -0.17 10.80 20.49
CA ASP A 3 -0.73 10.51 19.17
C ASP A 3 -2.18 10.12 19.38
N THR A 4 -3.09 11.00 19.00
CA THR A 4 -4.51 10.65 18.93
C THR A 4 -4.66 9.58 17.86
N PRO A 5 -5.35 8.45 18.13
CA PRO A 5 -5.71 7.53 17.07
C PRO A 5 -6.44 8.32 15.98
N PHE A 6 -6.08 8.04 14.73
CA PHE A 6 -6.66 8.61 13.53
C PHE A 6 -8.15 8.90 13.68
N PRO A 7 -8.66 10.07 13.27
CA PRO A 7 -10.08 10.27 13.21
C PRO A 7 -10.67 9.20 12.28
N ALA A 8 -11.69 8.49 12.77
CA ALA A 8 -12.44 7.49 12.01
C ALA A 8 -13.12 8.05 10.75
N ASP A 9 -13.03 9.37 10.54
CA ASP A 9 -13.69 10.14 9.49
C ASP A 9 -12.74 10.58 8.35
N ALA A 10 -11.48 10.12 8.34
CA ALA A 10 -10.59 10.40 7.21
C ALA A 10 -11.12 9.70 5.94
N PRO A 11 -11.30 10.41 4.80
CA PRO A 11 -11.84 9.82 3.59
C PRO A 11 -10.96 8.66 3.10
N PRO A 12 -11.53 7.64 2.46
CA PRO A 12 -10.75 6.51 1.98
C PRO A 12 -9.90 6.89 0.76
N ILE A 13 -8.75 6.21 0.60
CA ILE A 13 -7.74 6.46 -0.46
C ILE A 13 -8.36 6.48 -1.88
N TRP A 14 -9.43 5.74 -2.16
CA TRP A 14 -10.01 5.67 -3.50
C TRP A 14 -10.97 6.82 -3.87
N GLU A 15 -11.36 7.70 -2.95
CA GLU A 15 -12.31 8.79 -3.24
C GLU A 15 -11.64 10.08 -3.74
N MET A 16 -10.31 10.14 -3.81
CA MET A 16 -9.61 11.41 -4.00
C MET A 16 -8.89 11.51 -5.34
N ASN A 17 -8.98 12.70 -5.95
CA ASN A 17 -8.44 13.03 -7.27
C ASN A 17 -6.97 13.51 -7.22
N ALA A 18 -6.32 13.46 -6.05
CA ALA A 18 -5.05 14.13 -5.78
C ALA A 18 -3.87 13.16 -5.60
N ALA A 19 -3.89 12.05 -6.34
CA ALA A 19 -2.71 11.22 -6.45
C ALA A 19 -1.70 11.83 -7.42
N ILE A 20 -0.43 11.80 -7.04
CA ILE A 20 0.69 12.20 -7.90
C ILE A 20 1.50 10.95 -8.21
N THR A 21 1.92 10.79 -9.47
CA THR A 21 2.91 9.76 -9.80
C THR A 21 4.33 10.28 -9.59
N ASN A 22 5.15 9.49 -8.90
CA ASN A 22 6.55 9.81 -8.65
C ASN A 22 7.46 8.70 -9.18
N MET A 23 8.63 9.08 -9.69
CA MET A 23 9.65 8.12 -10.14
C MET A 23 10.65 7.86 -9.01
N LYS A 24 10.88 6.60 -8.67
CA LYS A 24 11.92 6.18 -7.72
C LYS A 24 12.92 5.26 -8.39
N THR A 25 14.20 5.48 -8.12
CA THR A 25 15.27 4.58 -8.51
C THR A 25 15.51 3.54 -7.42
N PHE A 26 15.51 2.28 -7.83
CA PHE A 26 15.76 1.07 -7.04
C PHE A 26 17.15 0.51 -7.39
N PRO A 27 17.66 -0.49 -6.65
CA PRO A 27 18.94 -1.12 -6.98
C PRO A 27 18.98 -1.62 -8.42
N ASN A 28 20.20 -1.69 -8.98
CA ASN A 28 20.46 -2.00 -10.39
C ASN A 28 19.91 -0.95 -11.37
N SER A 29 19.76 0.30 -10.90
CA SER A 29 19.29 1.44 -11.70
C SER A 29 17.89 1.25 -12.30
N ILE A 30 17.08 0.40 -11.67
CA ILE A 30 15.68 0.22 -12.08
C ILE A 30 14.91 1.45 -11.65
N VAL A 31 14.24 2.12 -12.58
CA VAL A 31 13.36 3.26 -12.27
C VAL A 31 11.91 2.79 -12.39
N LYS A 32 11.12 3.02 -11.36
CA LYS A 32 9.71 2.63 -11.33
C LYS A 32 8.84 3.82 -10.95
N GLU A 33 7.71 3.93 -11.63
CA GLU A 33 6.64 4.86 -11.29
C GLU A 33 5.88 4.35 -10.06
N MET A 34 5.55 5.26 -9.16
CA MET A 34 4.88 5.00 -7.89
C MET A 34 3.66 5.89 -7.78
N TRP A 35 2.60 5.34 -7.20
CA TRP A 35 1.40 6.10 -6.89
C TRP A 35 1.50 6.62 -5.45
N CYS A 36 1.52 7.95 -5.30
CA CYS A 36 1.60 8.62 -4.02
C CYS A 36 0.26 9.28 -3.68
N GLU A 37 -0.25 8.99 -2.49
CA GLU A 37 -1.41 9.67 -1.90
C GLU A 37 -0.89 10.75 -0.93
N MET A 38 -1.31 11.99 -1.17
CA MET A 38 -0.69 13.19 -0.58
C MET A 38 -1.66 14.03 0.27
N GLU A 39 -2.95 13.70 0.32
CA GLU A 39 -3.95 14.47 1.06
C GLU A 39 -4.34 13.80 2.39
N ILE A 40 -4.27 12.47 2.46
CA ILE A 40 -4.68 11.72 3.66
C ILE A 40 -3.60 11.80 4.73
N ASP A 41 -3.95 12.30 5.91
CA ASP A 41 -3.11 12.30 7.11
C ASP A 41 -1.72 12.88 6.90
N ASN A 42 -1.70 14.13 6.44
CA ASN A 42 -0.49 14.84 6.06
C ASN A 42 0.23 14.24 4.82
N GLY A 43 -0.39 13.26 4.15
CA GLY A 43 0.08 12.66 2.92
C GLY A 43 1.30 11.76 3.12
N GLY A 44 2.00 11.49 2.02
CA GLY A 44 3.22 10.67 2.04
C GLY A 44 2.96 9.17 1.95
N TRP A 45 1.73 8.77 1.65
CA TRP A 45 1.36 7.36 1.48
C TRP A 45 1.84 6.86 0.13
N ILE A 46 2.51 5.71 0.15
CA ILE A 46 2.89 4.98 -1.05
C ILE A 46 1.86 3.88 -1.27
N VAL A 47 1.10 3.97 -2.36
CA VAL A 47 0.12 2.94 -2.71
C VAL A 47 0.86 1.83 -3.44
N PHE A 48 0.94 0.65 -2.82
CA PHE A 48 1.59 -0.52 -3.40
C PHE A 48 0.60 -1.54 -3.97
N GLN A 49 -0.69 -1.42 -3.64
CA GLN A 49 -1.76 -2.24 -4.17
C GLN A 49 -3.04 -1.41 -4.29
N ARG A 50 -3.78 -1.60 -5.37
CA ARG A 50 -5.09 -0.97 -5.56
C ARG A 50 -6.05 -1.93 -6.27
N ARG A 51 -7.30 -1.95 -5.80
CA ARG A 51 -8.44 -2.65 -6.43
C ARG A 51 -9.63 -1.71 -6.51
N VAL A 52 -10.04 -1.34 -7.71
CA VAL A 52 -11.25 -0.54 -7.95
C VAL A 52 -12.27 -1.29 -8.81
N ASP A 53 -11.84 -2.28 -9.60
CA ASP A 53 -12.72 -3.10 -10.41
C ASP A 53 -12.16 -4.52 -10.62
N GLY A 54 -12.85 -5.32 -11.45
CA GLY A 54 -12.48 -6.70 -11.78
C GLY A 54 -11.64 -6.87 -13.05
N THR A 55 -11.09 -5.81 -13.63
CA THR A 55 -10.44 -5.86 -14.96
C THR A 55 -9.04 -6.45 -14.96
N THR A 56 -8.36 -6.46 -13.82
CA THR A 56 -7.01 -7.02 -13.67
C THR A 56 -7.05 -8.33 -12.93
N ASP A 57 -6.45 -9.36 -13.52
CA ASP A 57 -6.29 -10.67 -12.87
C ASP A 57 -5.19 -10.59 -11.80
N PHE A 58 -5.51 -11.03 -10.58
CA PHE A 58 -4.59 -11.14 -9.45
C PHE A 58 -4.20 -12.60 -9.16
N TYR A 59 -4.73 -13.57 -9.91
CA TYR A 59 -4.27 -14.95 -9.86
C TYR A 59 -3.01 -15.14 -10.71
N ARG A 60 -1.89 -14.66 -10.17
CA ARG A 60 -0.59 -14.54 -10.87
C ARG A 60 0.50 -15.41 -10.28
N GLY A 61 1.54 -15.68 -11.08
CA GLY A 61 2.71 -16.45 -10.65
C GLY A 61 3.64 -15.67 -9.72
N TRP A 62 4.60 -16.38 -9.10
CA TRP A 62 5.59 -15.78 -8.19
C TRP A 62 6.36 -14.61 -8.82
N THR A 63 6.87 -14.80 -10.04
CA THR A 63 7.65 -13.77 -10.75
C THR A 63 6.86 -12.49 -10.99
N GLU A 64 5.55 -12.59 -11.23
CA GLU A 64 4.68 -11.42 -11.40
C GLU A 64 4.46 -10.71 -10.06
N TYR A 65 4.23 -11.43 -8.96
CA TYR A 65 4.14 -10.83 -7.63
C TYR A 65 5.44 -10.21 -7.13
N GLU A 66 6.59 -10.75 -7.54
CA GLU A 66 7.89 -10.18 -7.22
C GLU A 66 8.12 -8.86 -7.98
N ASN A 67 7.81 -8.82 -9.27
CA ASN A 67 8.05 -7.66 -10.15
C ASN A 67 6.91 -6.63 -10.19
N GLY A 68 5.72 -7.02 -9.74
CA GLY A 68 4.50 -6.23 -9.87
C GLY A 68 3.82 -6.40 -11.23
N PHE A 69 2.55 -6.00 -11.28
CA PHE A 69 1.67 -6.11 -12.44
C PHE A 69 0.51 -5.13 -12.35
N GLY A 70 -0.22 -4.97 -13.46
CA GLY A 70 -1.42 -4.12 -13.54
C GLY A 70 -1.14 -2.70 -14.03
N ASP A 71 -2.12 -1.83 -13.83
CA ASP A 71 -2.13 -0.44 -14.28
C ASP A 71 -2.17 0.48 -13.05
N LEU A 72 -1.16 1.34 -12.94
CA LEU A 72 -1.01 2.27 -11.81
C LEU A 72 -2.21 3.24 -11.72
N ALA A 73 -2.84 3.57 -12.84
CA ALA A 73 -4.04 4.41 -12.88
C ALA A 73 -5.32 3.67 -12.44
N ASN A 74 -5.28 2.34 -12.35
CA ASN A 74 -6.42 1.49 -12.04
C ASN A 74 -6.06 0.41 -10.99
N ASN A 75 -6.07 -0.87 -11.35
CA ASN A 75 -5.70 -1.95 -10.45
C ASN A 75 -4.27 -2.37 -10.68
N PHE A 76 -3.48 -2.42 -9.61
CA PHE A 76 -2.10 -2.86 -9.71
C PHE A 76 -1.61 -3.49 -8.41
N TYR A 77 -0.47 -4.15 -8.57
CA TYR A 77 0.41 -4.57 -7.49
C TYR A 77 1.82 -4.11 -7.81
N MET A 78 2.44 -3.37 -6.90
CA MET A 78 3.75 -2.74 -7.12
C MET A 78 4.88 -3.76 -7.27
N GLY A 79 4.76 -4.90 -6.57
CA GLY A 79 5.75 -5.97 -6.54
C GLY A 79 6.48 -6.06 -5.21
N ASN A 80 6.64 -7.29 -4.71
CA ASN A 80 7.24 -7.56 -3.39
C ASN A 80 8.69 -7.08 -3.30
N TYR A 81 9.46 -7.19 -4.40
CA TYR A 81 10.83 -6.69 -4.42
C TYR A 81 10.88 -5.20 -4.14
N TYR A 82 10.06 -4.40 -4.84
CA TYR A 82 10.04 -2.96 -4.68
C TYR A 82 9.50 -2.53 -3.31
N LEU A 83 8.49 -3.24 -2.80
CA LEU A 83 7.95 -3.00 -1.46
C LEU A 83 9.00 -3.26 -0.38
N HIS A 84 9.74 -4.37 -0.48
CA HIS A 84 10.88 -4.67 0.40
C HIS A 84 11.94 -3.59 0.36
N GLU A 85 12.33 -3.15 -0.84
CA GLU A 85 13.35 -2.11 -1.04
C GLU A 85 12.95 -0.75 -0.44
N ILE A 86 11.65 -0.45 -0.38
CA ILE A 86 11.13 0.74 0.30
C ILE A 86 11.20 0.54 1.80
N VAL A 87 10.56 -0.50 2.34
CA VAL A 87 10.39 -0.61 3.79
C VAL A 87 11.67 -0.95 4.54
N LYS A 88 12.68 -1.53 3.88
CA LYS A 88 13.98 -1.77 4.53
C LYS A 88 14.74 -0.50 4.90
N SER A 89 14.31 0.67 4.40
CA SER A 89 15.00 1.95 4.62
C SER A 89 14.63 2.67 5.92
N GLY A 90 13.64 2.17 6.65
CA GLY A 90 13.18 2.79 7.90
C GLY A 90 11.95 2.11 8.47
N ASP A 91 11.31 2.76 9.42
CA ASP A 91 10.05 2.31 9.99
C ASP A 91 8.89 2.83 9.13
N TYR A 92 7.98 1.93 8.76
CA TYR A 92 6.81 2.24 7.94
C TYR A 92 5.54 1.79 8.63
N GLU A 93 4.48 2.55 8.41
CA GLU A 93 3.12 2.17 8.74
C GLU A 93 2.44 1.54 7.52
N LEU A 94 1.57 0.56 7.76
CA LEU A 94 0.66 0.03 6.75
C LEU A 94 -0.77 0.49 7.05
N ARG A 95 -1.46 1.00 6.04
CA ARG A 95 -2.91 1.23 6.04
C ARG A 95 -3.57 0.46 4.90
N VAL A 96 -4.71 -0.16 5.20
CA VAL A 96 -5.56 -0.88 4.24
C VAL A 96 -6.96 -0.34 4.38
N ASP A 97 -7.42 0.39 3.37
CA ASP A 97 -8.80 0.82 3.26
C ASP A 97 -9.61 -0.25 2.49
N LEU A 98 -10.86 -0.48 2.89
CA LEU A 98 -11.80 -1.43 2.29
C LEU A 98 -13.17 -0.78 2.10
N LYS A 99 -13.85 -1.06 0.98
CA LYS A 99 -15.25 -0.69 0.73
C LYS A 99 -16.06 -1.92 0.40
N ASP A 100 -17.23 -2.06 1.02
CA ASP A 100 -18.16 -3.13 0.72
C ASP A 100 -19.10 -2.75 -0.45
N GLN A 101 -19.98 -3.69 -0.81
CA GLN A 101 -20.96 -3.48 -1.89
C GLN A 101 -22.09 -2.51 -1.52
N ALA A 102 -22.35 -2.30 -0.22
CA ALA A 102 -23.30 -1.32 0.27
C ALA A 102 -22.74 0.11 0.25
N GLY A 103 -21.42 0.24 0.05
CA GLY A 103 -20.71 1.51 0.06
C GLY A 103 -20.17 1.90 1.43
N GLU A 104 -20.33 1.02 2.43
CA GLU A 104 -19.70 1.19 3.74
C GLU A 104 -18.21 0.94 3.61
N TRP A 105 -17.42 1.75 4.29
CA TRP A 105 -15.97 1.65 4.25
C TRP A 105 -15.39 1.46 5.64
N ALA A 106 -14.24 0.81 5.69
CA ALA A 106 -13.48 0.59 6.91
C ALA A 106 -11.99 0.60 6.57
N TYR A 107 -11.15 0.76 7.59
CA TYR A 107 -9.71 0.68 7.46
C TYR A 107 -9.07 -0.15 8.58
N ALA A 108 -7.99 -0.83 8.24
CA ALA A 108 -7.07 -1.49 9.15
C ALA A 108 -5.69 -0.86 8.98
N ALA A 109 -5.07 -0.46 10.08
CA ALA A 109 -3.75 0.13 10.07
C ALA A 109 -2.83 -0.54 11.10
N TYR A 110 -1.53 -0.49 10.84
CA TYR A 110 -0.50 -1.18 11.62
C TYR A 110 0.70 -0.26 11.76
N THR A 111 0.98 0.20 12.99
CA THR A 111 2.07 1.16 13.28
C THR A 111 3.47 0.64 12.91
N ASN A 112 3.62 -0.66 12.72
CA ASN A 112 4.87 -1.26 12.28
C ASN A 112 4.59 -2.28 11.16
N PHE A 113 5.16 -2.01 9.99
CA PHE A 113 5.06 -2.82 8.79
C PHE A 113 6.44 -3.11 8.21
N MET A 114 6.73 -4.40 8.04
CA MET A 114 7.93 -4.89 7.37
C MET A 114 7.58 -6.06 6.45
N ILE A 115 8.26 -6.12 5.32
CA ILE A 115 8.26 -7.29 4.43
C ILE A 115 9.72 -7.75 4.24
N GLY A 116 9.94 -9.06 4.40
CA GLY A 116 11.24 -9.67 4.21
C GLY A 116 11.73 -9.57 2.75
N GLY A 117 13.00 -9.91 2.52
CA GLY A 117 13.56 -9.95 1.17
C GLY A 117 13.29 -11.28 0.44
N PRO A 118 13.84 -11.44 -0.78
CA PRO A 118 13.71 -12.66 -1.57
C PRO A 118 14.17 -13.93 -0.83
N SER A 119 15.23 -13.83 -0.02
CA SER A 119 15.78 -14.95 0.77
C SER A 119 14.84 -15.45 1.87
N THR A 120 13.89 -14.62 2.29
CA THR A 120 12.87 -14.93 3.30
C THR A 120 11.48 -15.08 2.69
N SER A 121 11.40 -15.23 1.36
CA SER A 121 10.14 -15.35 0.62
C SER A 121 9.15 -14.22 0.94
N PHE A 122 9.66 -13.00 1.15
CA PHE A 122 8.84 -11.81 1.42
C PHE A 122 7.89 -11.97 2.64
N ILE A 123 8.35 -12.60 3.71
CA ILE A 123 7.55 -12.78 4.94
C ILE A 123 7.06 -11.43 5.50
N LEU A 124 5.77 -11.36 5.83
CA LEU A 124 5.13 -10.19 6.42
C LEU A 124 5.34 -10.17 7.94
N ASN A 125 5.74 -9.02 8.47
CA ASN A 125 5.67 -8.70 9.89
C ASN A 125 4.86 -7.42 10.08
N VAL A 126 3.76 -7.52 10.83
CA VAL A 126 2.91 -6.38 11.19
C VAL A 126 2.58 -6.41 12.68
N SER A 127 2.52 -5.24 13.29
CA SER A 127 2.09 -5.09 14.69
C SER A 127 1.52 -3.68 14.95
N GLY A 128 0.93 -3.50 16.13
CA GLY A 128 0.31 -2.22 16.49
C GLY A 128 -0.95 -1.94 15.68
N PHE A 129 -1.82 -2.94 15.57
CA PHE A 129 -3.09 -2.80 14.87
C PHE A 129 -3.94 -1.68 15.49
N TYR A 130 -4.53 -0.86 14.63
CA TYR A 130 -5.60 0.08 14.95
C TYR A 130 -6.52 0.25 13.74
N GLY A 131 -7.73 0.76 13.95
CA GLY A 131 -8.71 0.97 12.89
C GLY A 131 -10.09 0.41 13.24
N ASN A 132 -11.02 0.50 12.29
CA ASN A 132 -12.41 0.07 12.45
C ASN A 132 -12.78 -1.17 11.61
N ALA A 133 -11.92 -1.60 10.70
CA ALA A 133 -12.00 -2.92 10.09
C ALA A 133 -11.48 -3.93 11.12
N GLY A 134 -12.35 -4.82 11.62
CA GLY A 134 -12.07 -5.70 12.76
C GLY A 134 -10.70 -6.41 12.72
N SER A 135 -10.13 -6.67 13.91
CA SER A 135 -8.85 -7.36 14.13
C SER A 135 -8.94 -8.86 13.97
#